data_AF-A0A6B3CRI3-F1
#
_entry.id   AF-A0A6B3CRI3-F1
#
_cell.length_a   1.000
_cell.length_b   1.000
_cell.length_c   1.000
_cell.angle_alpha   90.00
_cell.angle_beta   90.00
_cell.angle_gamma   90.00
#
_symmetry.space_group_name_H-M   'P 1'
#
loop_
_entity.id
_entity.type
_entity.pdbx_description
1 polymer ?
#
loop_
_entity_poly.entity_id
_entity_poly.type
_entity_poly.pdbx_seq_one_letter_code
_entity_poly.pdbx_strand_id
1 'polypeptide(L)'
;YNFAAITTVMDNLLYAGRIPPYVLVMHTNEDQEIRARELTCHDPFNAYLNQELMPWVHANYHITSDPAKTVVGGSCFGALAAMYAAYRTPERFGCVISQSGSYWWPGKDEPEKEEEWLTRRFEESPKLPIRFSMDIGSLERSIVDHDPMTSHRNMVAALEKKGYEV
;
A
#
# COMPACT_ATOMS: atom_id res chain seq x y z
N TYR A 1 -1.00 -4.15 -20.70
CA TYR A 1 -1.26 -4.40 -19.28
C TYR A 1 -2.40 -3.47 -18.86
N ASN A 2 -3.64 -3.97 -18.75
CA ASN A 2 -4.81 -3.17 -18.31
C ASN A 2 -5.59 -3.97 -17.26
N PHE A 3 -4.94 -4.21 -16.12
CA PHE A 3 -5.55 -4.91 -15.00
C PHE A 3 -6.77 -4.12 -14.52
N ALA A 4 -7.91 -4.80 -14.36
CA ALA A 4 -9.17 -4.21 -13.90
C ALA A 4 -9.61 -2.93 -14.66
N ALA A 5 -9.22 -2.77 -15.93
CA ALA A 5 -9.51 -1.58 -16.74
C ALA A 5 -8.98 -0.25 -16.13
N ILE A 6 -7.91 -0.31 -15.32
CA ILE A 6 -7.42 0.84 -14.55
C ILE A 6 -7.13 2.07 -15.43
N THR A 7 -6.57 1.89 -16.63
CA THR A 7 -6.29 3.04 -17.51
C THR A 7 -7.58 3.72 -17.96
N THR A 8 -8.61 2.93 -18.30
CA THR A 8 -9.93 3.44 -18.69
C THR A 8 -10.65 4.15 -17.54
N VAL A 9 -10.59 3.59 -16.33
CA VAL A 9 -11.20 4.23 -15.15
C VAL A 9 -10.52 5.57 -14.87
N MET A 10 -9.19 5.60 -14.86
CA MET A 10 -8.43 6.80 -14.56
C MET A 10 -8.59 7.88 -15.64
N ASP A 11 -8.66 7.51 -16.92
CA ASP A 11 -8.96 8.43 -18.02
C ASP A 11 -10.35 9.04 -17.89
N ASN A 12 -11.36 8.24 -17.54
CA ASN A 12 -12.73 8.72 -17.32
C ASN A 12 -12.81 9.69 -16.13
N LEU A 13 -12.11 9.38 -15.03
CA LEU A 13 -12.05 10.26 -13.85
C LEU A 13 -11.34 11.57 -14.18
N LEU A 14 -10.27 11.53 -14.98
CA LEU A 14 -9.58 12.73 -15.45
C LEU A 14 -10.48 13.56 -16.36
N TYR A 15 -11.12 12.93 -17.36
CA TYR A 15 -12.04 13.61 -18.28
C TYR A 15 -13.21 14.27 -17.54
N ALA A 16 -13.75 13.61 -16.51
CA ALA A 16 -14.82 14.14 -15.67
C ALA A 16 -14.34 15.20 -14.65
N GLY A 17 -13.05 15.52 -14.58
CA GLY A 17 -12.48 16.48 -13.61
C GLY A 17 -12.56 16.00 -12.16
N ARG A 18 -12.63 14.68 -11.93
CA ARG A 18 -12.80 14.08 -10.61
C ARG A 18 -11.48 13.85 -9.88
N ILE A 19 -10.39 13.75 -10.64
CA ILE A 19 -9.01 13.68 -10.15
C ILE A 19 -8.14 14.69 -10.92
N PRO A 20 -7.03 15.19 -10.33
CA PRO A 20 -6.09 16.03 -11.05
C PRO A 20 -5.30 15.21 -12.10
N PRO A 21 -4.61 15.87 -13.05
CA PRO A 21 -3.63 15.22 -13.91
C PRO A 21 -2.59 14.45 -13.09
N TYR A 22 -2.21 13.26 -13.56
CA TYR A 22 -1.39 12.32 -12.80
C TYR A 22 -0.39 11.60 -13.73
N VAL A 23 0.61 10.95 -13.11
CA VAL A 23 1.46 9.95 -13.74
C VAL A 23 1.19 8.61 -13.04
N LEU A 24 0.73 7.61 -13.78
CA LEU A 24 0.47 6.26 -13.25
C LEU A 24 1.64 5.35 -13.58
N VAL A 25 2.26 4.79 -12.55
CA VAL A 25 3.33 3.79 -12.66
C VAL A 25 2.78 2.47 -12.17
N MET A 26 2.81 1.44 -13.01
CA MET A 26 2.36 0.10 -12.65
C MET A 26 3.55 -0.86 -12.58
N HIS A 27 3.87 -1.32 -11.37
CA HIS A 27 4.87 -2.37 -11.16
C HIS A 27 4.26 -3.74 -11.44
N THR A 28 5.05 -4.64 -12.01
CA THR A 28 4.67 -6.03 -12.28
C THR A 28 5.68 -6.95 -11.63
N ASN A 29 5.22 -7.93 -10.86
CA ASN A 29 6.06 -9.03 -10.42
C ASN A 29 6.08 -10.11 -11.51
N GLU A 30 7.23 -10.77 -11.68
CA GLU A 30 7.43 -11.82 -12.68
C GLU A 30 6.61 -13.08 -12.36
N ASP A 31 6.60 -13.49 -11.08
CA ASP A 31 5.84 -14.64 -10.60
C ASP A 31 5.30 -14.44 -9.17
N GLN A 32 4.59 -15.47 -8.65
CA GLN A 32 3.98 -15.44 -7.32
C GLN A 32 4.99 -15.55 -6.18
N GLU A 33 6.13 -16.20 -6.38
CA GLU A 33 7.18 -16.33 -5.37
C GLU A 33 7.88 -14.98 -5.16
N ILE A 34 8.26 -14.33 -6.24
CA ILE A 34 8.80 -12.97 -6.27
C ILE A 34 7.79 -12.00 -5.66
N ARG A 35 6.51 -12.10 -6.03
CA ARG A 35 5.45 -11.27 -5.44
C ARG A 35 5.35 -11.45 -3.92
N ALA A 36 5.34 -12.69 -3.43
CA ALA A 36 5.23 -12.98 -2.01
C ALA A 36 6.44 -12.46 -1.23
N ARG A 37 7.65 -12.54 -1.81
CA ARG A 37 8.88 -12.00 -1.21
C ARG A 37 8.91 -10.47 -1.20
N GLU A 38 8.60 -9.83 -2.33
CA GLU A 38 8.83 -8.38 -2.50
C GLU A 38 7.73 -7.51 -1.90
N LEU A 39 6.49 -7.99 -1.88
CA LEU A 39 5.34 -7.19 -1.45
C LEU A 39 4.99 -7.36 0.03
N THR A 40 5.77 -8.13 0.80
CA THR A 40 5.52 -8.37 2.22
C THR A 40 6.57 -7.72 3.11
N CYS A 41 6.33 -6.44 3.46
CA CYS A 41 7.19 -5.67 4.39
C CYS A 41 8.70 -5.78 4.09
N HIS A 42 9.06 -5.76 2.80
CA HIS A 42 10.40 -6.09 2.32
C HIS A 42 11.25 -4.83 2.11
N ASP A 43 12.26 -4.63 2.98
CA ASP A 43 13.16 -3.45 2.93
C ASP A 43 13.83 -3.26 1.55
N PRO A 44 14.37 -4.31 0.87
CA PRO A 44 14.99 -4.12 -0.45
C PRO A 44 14.01 -3.62 -1.52
N PHE A 45 12.74 -4.06 -1.47
CA PHE A 45 11.74 -3.55 -2.41
C PHE A 45 11.40 -2.08 -2.11
N ASN A 46 11.29 -1.71 -0.83
CA ASN A 46 11.13 -0.32 -0.43
C ASN A 46 12.34 0.55 -0.85
N ALA A 47 13.57 0.02 -0.76
CA ALA A 47 14.78 0.70 -1.22
C ALA A 47 14.74 0.93 -2.74
N TYR A 48 14.37 -0.08 -3.52
CA TYR A 48 14.16 0.03 -4.97
C TYR A 48 13.16 1.15 -5.33
N LEU A 49 12.00 1.20 -4.64
CA LEU A 49 11.00 2.25 -4.88
C LEU A 49 11.60 3.66 -4.70
N ASN A 50 12.42 3.84 -3.66
CA ASN A 50 12.95 5.15 -3.27
C ASN A 50 14.22 5.56 -4.00
N GLN A 51 15.11 4.62 -4.28
CA GLN A 51 16.47 4.89 -4.77
C GLN A 51 16.60 4.69 -6.29
N GLU A 52 15.67 3.94 -6.89
CA GLU A 52 15.73 3.62 -8.32
C GLU A 52 14.47 4.11 -9.04
N LEU A 53 13.29 3.61 -8.65
CA LEU A 53 12.05 3.89 -9.36
C LEU A 53 11.67 5.38 -9.30
N MET A 54 11.52 5.95 -8.11
CA MET A 54 11.12 7.35 -7.98
C MET A 54 12.11 8.33 -8.63
N PRO A 55 13.45 8.18 -8.47
CA PRO A 55 14.42 8.96 -9.21
C PRO A 55 14.26 8.83 -10.74
N TRP A 56 14.05 7.62 -11.25
CA TRP A 56 13.80 7.41 -12.67
C TRP A 56 12.52 8.12 -13.14
N VAL A 57 11.42 8.05 -12.38
CA VAL A 57 10.16 8.75 -12.73
C VAL A 57 10.37 10.26 -12.75
N HIS A 58 11.07 10.83 -11.75
CA HIS A 58 11.40 12.27 -11.73
C HIS A 58 12.27 12.70 -12.91
N ALA A 59 13.17 11.84 -13.38
CA ALA A 59 14.04 12.14 -14.52
C ALA A 59 13.28 12.14 -15.86
N ASN A 60 12.18 11.37 -15.96
CA ASN A 60 11.45 11.16 -17.21
C ASN A 60 10.11 11.91 -17.28
N TYR A 61 9.56 12.34 -16.13
CA TYR A 61 8.25 12.99 -16.05
C TYR A 61 8.27 14.19 -15.10
N HIS A 62 7.46 15.21 -15.39
CA HIS A 62 7.29 16.38 -14.53
C HIS A 62 6.29 16.08 -13.40
N ILE A 63 6.77 15.39 -12.36
CA ILE A 63 5.99 15.08 -11.16
C ILE A 63 6.43 15.93 -9.96
N THR A 64 5.52 16.14 -9.01
CA THR A 64 5.81 16.85 -7.76
C THR A 64 6.69 16.02 -6.83
N SER A 65 7.44 16.69 -5.95
CA SER A 65 8.15 16.05 -4.82
C SER A 65 7.35 16.12 -3.51
N ASP A 66 6.16 16.71 -3.53
CA ASP A 66 5.25 16.82 -2.39
C ASP A 66 4.67 15.43 -2.03
N PRO A 67 4.98 14.87 -0.84
CA PRO A 67 4.50 13.56 -0.44
C PRO A 67 2.99 13.50 -0.30
N ALA A 68 2.34 14.62 0.04
CA ALA A 68 0.88 14.69 0.16
C ALA A 68 0.16 14.53 -1.19
N LYS A 69 0.90 14.54 -2.30
CA LYS A 69 0.41 14.33 -3.67
C LYS A 69 1.00 13.07 -4.33
N THR A 70 1.75 12.27 -3.58
CA THR A 70 2.34 11.02 -4.07
C THR A 70 1.61 9.85 -3.44
N VAL A 71 0.88 9.10 -4.27
CA VAL A 71 0.07 7.96 -3.83
C VAL A 71 0.81 6.66 -4.13
N VAL A 72 0.94 5.79 -3.13
CA VAL A 72 1.29 4.38 -3.32
C VAL A 72 0.05 3.54 -3.01
N GLY A 73 -0.23 2.53 -3.82
CA GLY A 73 -1.42 1.72 -3.60
C GLY A 73 -1.34 0.35 -4.23
N GLY A 74 -2.25 -0.51 -3.79
CA GLY A 74 -2.34 -1.87 -4.28
C GLY A 74 -3.41 -2.67 -3.57
N SER A 75 -3.48 -3.95 -3.92
CA SER A 75 -4.42 -4.90 -3.33
C SER A 75 -3.71 -6.12 -2.73
N CYS A 76 -4.28 -6.73 -1.69
CA CYS A 76 -3.69 -7.90 -1.02
C CYS A 76 -2.25 -7.57 -0.53
N PHE A 77 -1.22 -8.34 -0.92
CA PHE A 77 0.17 -7.99 -0.62
C PHE A 77 0.59 -6.65 -1.22
N GLY A 78 0.02 -6.21 -2.34
CA GLY A 78 0.28 -4.87 -2.87
C GLY A 78 -0.20 -3.76 -1.93
N ALA A 79 -1.32 -3.96 -1.24
CA ALA A 79 -1.80 -3.06 -0.21
C ALA A 79 -0.87 -3.06 1.03
N LEU A 80 -0.39 -4.25 1.43
CA LEU A 80 0.59 -4.38 2.51
C LEU A 80 1.91 -3.66 2.16
N ALA A 81 2.43 -3.86 0.95
CA ALA A 81 3.62 -3.18 0.44
C ALA A 81 3.44 -1.66 0.39
N ALA A 82 2.28 -1.18 -0.06
CA ALA A 82 1.97 0.25 -0.13
C ALA A 82 1.97 0.89 1.27
N MET A 83 1.30 0.25 2.23
CA MET A 83 1.29 0.68 3.63
C MET A 83 2.71 0.69 4.22
N TYR A 84 3.50 -0.35 3.94
CA TYR A 84 4.88 -0.44 4.41
C TYR A 84 5.78 0.62 3.79
N ALA A 85 5.66 0.89 2.48
CA ALA A 85 6.44 1.91 1.81
C ALA A 85 6.19 3.31 2.39
N ALA A 86 4.92 3.66 2.62
CA ALA A 86 4.56 4.91 3.28
C ALA A 86 5.01 4.96 4.75
N TYR A 87 4.92 3.85 5.48
CA TYR A 87 5.43 3.76 6.85
C TYR A 87 6.95 4.02 6.92
N ARG A 88 7.71 3.44 6.00
CA ARG A 88 9.18 3.54 5.98
C ARG A 88 9.69 4.86 5.41
N THR A 89 8.97 5.43 4.45
CA THR A 89 9.39 6.63 3.71
C THR A 89 8.22 7.61 3.53
N PRO A 90 7.65 8.15 4.63
CA PRO A 90 6.52 9.09 4.59
C PRO A 90 6.86 10.42 3.89
N GLU A 91 8.15 10.77 3.82
CA GLU A 91 8.69 11.89 3.04
C GLU A 91 8.71 11.64 1.53
N ARG A 92 8.34 10.43 1.09
CA ARG A 92 8.16 10.07 -0.32
C ARG A 92 6.70 9.76 -0.63
N PHE A 93 6.09 8.91 0.18
CA PHE A 93 4.72 8.43 -0.02
C PHE A 93 3.82 8.90 1.12
N GLY A 94 3.16 10.05 0.95
CA GLY A 94 2.28 10.63 1.96
C GLY A 94 0.80 10.22 1.82
N CYS A 95 0.46 9.41 0.83
CA CYS A 95 -0.91 8.93 0.58
C CYS A 95 -0.91 7.44 0.24
N VAL A 96 -1.81 6.68 0.84
CA VAL A 96 -1.97 5.24 0.60
C VAL A 96 -3.38 4.90 0.16
N ILE A 97 -3.50 4.09 -0.90
CA ILE A 97 -4.74 3.39 -1.25
C ILE A 97 -4.52 1.90 -0.99
N SER A 98 -5.23 1.35 0.01
CA SER A 98 -5.10 -0.03 0.43
C SER A 98 -6.41 -0.79 0.22
N GLN A 99 -6.38 -1.78 -0.66
CA GLN A 99 -7.55 -2.60 -0.98
C GLN A 99 -7.33 -4.03 -0.51
N SER A 100 -8.22 -4.56 0.34
CA SER A 100 -8.12 -5.94 0.85
C SER A 100 -6.74 -6.27 1.42
N GLY A 101 -6.15 -5.35 2.19
CA GLY A 101 -4.76 -5.47 2.66
C GLY A 101 -4.50 -6.73 3.48
N SER A 102 -3.40 -7.42 3.18
CA SER A 102 -3.00 -8.67 3.85
C SER A 102 -2.31 -8.42 5.20
N TYR A 103 -3.02 -7.74 6.11
CA TYR A 103 -2.48 -7.31 7.40
C TYR A 103 -2.27 -8.45 8.39
N TRP A 104 -2.78 -9.65 8.11
CA TRP A 104 -2.46 -10.86 8.85
C TRP A 104 -0.98 -11.27 8.72
N TRP A 105 -0.27 -10.80 7.69
CA TRP A 105 1.15 -11.09 7.48
C TRP A 105 1.99 -10.73 8.73
N PRO A 106 3.00 -11.54 9.09
CA PRO A 106 3.50 -12.74 8.41
C PRO A 106 2.71 -14.02 8.69
N GLY A 107 1.71 -13.98 9.57
CA GLY A 107 0.88 -15.13 9.90
C GLY A 107 1.69 -16.33 10.38
N LYS A 108 1.19 -17.54 10.10
CA LYS A 108 1.84 -18.80 10.51
C LYS A 108 3.04 -19.20 9.64
N ASP A 109 3.25 -18.53 8.51
CA ASP A 109 4.34 -18.85 7.58
C ASP A 109 5.71 -18.42 8.12
N GLU A 110 5.73 -17.45 9.03
CA GLU A 110 6.91 -17.06 9.78
C GLU A 110 6.60 -16.97 11.29
N PRO A 111 6.50 -18.10 12.00
CA PRO A 111 6.05 -18.15 13.39
C PRO A 111 7.00 -17.44 14.37
N GLU A 112 8.24 -17.19 13.94
CA GLU A 112 9.24 -16.41 14.66
C GLU A 112 8.92 -14.89 14.66
N LYS A 113 8.05 -14.44 13.75
CA LYS A 113 7.63 -13.05 13.61
C LYS A 113 6.22 -12.87 14.20
N GLU A 114 6.00 -11.73 14.84
CA GLU A 114 4.69 -11.38 15.40
C GLU A 114 3.63 -11.26 14.30
N GLU A 115 2.48 -11.91 14.48
CA GLU A 115 1.30 -11.70 13.63
C GLU A 115 0.88 -10.23 13.62
N GLU A 116 0.30 -9.81 12.50
CA GLU A 116 -0.08 -8.41 12.25
C GLU A 116 1.08 -7.43 12.46
N TRP A 117 2.27 -7.84 12.03
CA TRP A 117 3.51 -7.12 12.30
C TRP A 117 3.41 -5.63 11.95
N LEU A 118 2.88 -5.30 10.77
CA LEU A 118 2.77 -3.91 10.33
C LEU A 118 1.79 -3.09 11.16
N THR A 119 0.68 -3.70 11.60
CA THR A 119 -0.30 -3.06 12.49
C THR A 119 0.39 -2.60 13.78
N ARG A 120 1.15 -3.51 14.41
CA ARG A 120 1.92 -3.22 15.63
C ARG A 120 2.94 -2.11 15.42
N ARG A 121 3.62 -2.10 14.26
CA ARG A 121 4.58 -1.04 13.93
C ARG A 121 3.92 0.35 13.83
N PHE A 122 2.69 0.44 13.33
CA PHE A 122 1.92 1.68 13.38
C PHE A 122 1.47 2.03 14.80
N GLU A 123 1.05 1.06 15.62
CA GLU A 123 0.68 1.30 17.02
C GLU A 123 1.84 1.85 17.85
N GLU A 124 3.06 1.38 17.59
CA GLU A 124 4.29 1.76 18.30
C GLU A 124 4.93 3.05 17.77
N SER A 125 4.71 3.42 16.51
CA SER A 125 5.36 4.59 15.90
C SER A 125 4.74 5.91 16.36
N PRO A 126 5.43 7.06 16.26
CA PRO A 126 4.72 8.34 16.26
C PRO A 126 3.72 8.42 15.09
N LYS A 127 2.76 9.35 15.17
CA LYS A 127 1.89 9.65 14.03
C LYS A 127 2.73 10.24 12.90
N LEU A 128 2.83 9.49 11.80
CA LEU A 128 3.46 9.88 10.53
C LEU A 128 2.50 10.76 9.69
N PRO A 129 3.01 11.64 8.82
CA PRO A 129 2.20 12.53 7.96
C PRO A 129 1.64 11.79 6.73
N ILE A 130 0.87 10.73 6.96
CA ILE A 130 0.30 9.86 5.92
C ILE A 130 -1.23 9.98 5.94
N ARG A 131 -1.85 10.00 4.77
CA ARG A 131 -3.30 9.87 4.57
C ARG A 131 -3.63 8.51 3.99
N PHE A 132 -4.73 7.93 4.43
CA PHE A 132 -5.13 6.59 4.05
C PHE A 132 -6.51 6.61 3.38
N SER A 133 -6.69 5.72 2.40
CA SER A 133 -7.99 5.28 1.92
C SER A 133 -7.95 3.76 1.92
N MET A 134 -8.84 3.15 2.72
CA MET A 134 -8.80 1.72 2.98
C MET A 134 -10.15 1.08 2.63
N ASP A 135 -10.11 -0.06 1.96
CA ASP A 135 -11.30 -0.87 1.69
C ASP A 135 -11.02 -2.36 1.85
N ILE A 136 -12.10 -3.12 2.07
CA ILE A 136 -12.11 -4.58 2.09
C ILE A 136 -13.49 -5.08 1.65
N GLY A 137 -13.52 -6.20 0.91
CA GLY A 137 -14.78 -6.78 0.43
C GLY A 137 -15.58 -7.43 1.57
N SER A 138 -16.88 -7.13 1.67
CA SER A 138 -17.78 -7.77 2.64
C SER A 138 -17.99 -9.28 2.42
N LEU A 139 -17.58 -9.79 1.27
CA LEU A 139 -17.66 -11.21 0.88
C LEU A 139 -16.32 -11.93 0.96
N GLU A 140 -15.26 -11.27 1.43
CA GLU A 140 -13.98 -11.93 1.66
C GLU A 140 -14.12 -13.02 2.72
N ARG A 141 -13.60 -14.20 2.37
CA ARG A 141 -13.61 -15.37 3.24
C ARG A 141 -12.22 -15.56 3.82
N SER A 142 -12.15 -16.35 4.88
CA SER A 142 -10.88 -16.77 5.45
C SER A 142 -9.97 -17.36 4.37
N ILE A 143 -8.73 -16.87 4.33
CA ILE A 143 -7.67 -17.38 3.47
C ILE A 143 -6.84 -18.32 4.35
N VAL A 144 -6.95 -19.62 4.11
CA VAL A 144 -6.43 -20.65 5.01
C VAL A 144 -7.01 -20.46 6.42
N ASP A 145 -6.19 -20.11 7.41
CA ASP A 145 -6.58 -19.91 8.81
C ASP A 145 -6.71 -18.42 9.19
N HIS A 146 -6.55 -17.51 8.24
CA HIS A 146 -6.57 -16.07 8.50
C HIS A 146 -7.90 -15.44 8.08
N ASP A 147 -8.51 -14.67 8.98
CA ASP A 147 -9.65 -13.80 8.65
C ASP A 147 -9.14 -12.42 8.20
N PRO A 148 -9.16 -12.11 6.89
CA PRO A 148 -8.70 -10.82 6.39
C PRO A 148 -9.54 -9.66 6.95
N MET A 149 -10.83 -9.88 7.23
CA MET A 149 -11.72 -8.86 7.79
C MET A 149 -11.30 -8.46 9.20
N THR A 150 -10.91 -9.42 10.04
CA THR A 150 -10.38 -9.13 11.38
C THR A 150 -9.10 -8.32 11.30
N SER A 151 -8.11 -8.78 10.53
CA SER A 151 -6.82 -8.07 10.41
C SER A 151 -6.97 -6.66 9.81
N HIS A 152 -7.90 -6.47 8.87
CA HIS A 152 -8.25 -5.15 8.34
C HIS A 152 -8.84 -4.24 9.40
N ARG A 153 -9.81 -4.72 10.18
CA ARG A 153 -10.41 -3.94 11.28
C ARG A 153 -9.40 -3.58 12.36
N ASN A 154 -8.47 -4.48 12.68
CA ASN A 154 -7.40 -4.22 13.64
C ASN A 154 -6.47 -3.11 13.15
N MET A 155 -6.07 -3.13 11.87
CA MET A 155 -5.29 -2.05 11.26
C MET A 155 -6.04 -0.71 11.29
N VAL A 156 -7.32 -0.69 10.91
CA VAL A 156 -8.17 0.53 10.97
C VAL A 156 -8.23 1.06 12.41
N ALA A 157 -8.53 0.21 13.39
CA ALA A 157 -8.61 0.62 14.79
C ALA A 157 -7.27 1.15 15.34
N ALA A 158 -6.15 0.54 14.95
CA ALA A 158 -4.82 1.02 15.30
C ALA A 158 -4.57 2.43 14.74
N LEU A 159 -4.94 2.68 13.48
CA LEU A 159 -4.78 3.98 12.84
C LEU A 159 -5.72 5.04 13.44
N GLU A 160 -7.00 4.71 13.68
CA GLU A 160 -7.96 5.62 14.33
C GLU A 160 -7.50 6.02 15.73
N LYS A 161 -6.97 5.07 16.51
CA LYS A 161 -6.40 5.34 17.84
C LYS A 161 -5.21 6.30 17.79
N LYS A 162 -4.48 6.34 16.67
CA LYS A 162 -3.41 7.32 16.39
C LYS A 162 -3.93 8.65 15.83
N GLY A 163 -5.24 8.77 15.64
CA GLY A 163 -5.91 9.96 15.15
C GLY A 163 -5.82 10.13 13.63
N TYR A 164 -5.63 9.04 12.87
CA TYR A 164 -5.78 9.09 11.42
C TYR A 164 -7.25 9.13 11.01
N GLU A 165 -7.52 9.78 9.88
CA GLU A 165 -8.76 9.60 9.13
C GLU A 165 -8.52 8.44 8.15
N VAL A 166 -9.35 7.41 8.23
CA VAL A 166 -9.24 6.14 7.47
C VAL A 166 -10.59 5.77 6.88
#